data_AF-A0A397MDY2-F1
#
_entry.id   AF-A0A397MDY2-F1
#
_cell.length_a   1.000
_cell.length_b   1.000
_cell.length_c   1.000
_cell.angle_alpha   90.00
_cell.angle_beta   90.00
_cell.angle_gamma   90.00
#
_symmetry.space_group_name_H-M   'P 1'
#
loop_
_entity.id
_entity.type
_entity.pdbx_description
1 polymer ?
#
loop_
_entity_poly.entity_id
_entity_poly.type
_entity_poly.pdbx_seq_one_letter_code
_entity_poly.pdbx_strand_id
1 'polypeptide(L)'
;MRHGFCLRALLVGVPLVLAMLPACARTAVGHVLDPVQAFVLETVLADEVRAFHEGRQTYLVPADAAHARGDAEVLADLRAEFDRFYRGQPTPRKEVAHMAILVAQTALLLPDPQACSTDRARCSDAIMGVRTRDDEASLQATLRRFQDAGLDLTTLGGPAS
;
A
#
# COMPACT_ATOMS: atom_id res chain seq x y z
N MET A 1 -48.29 -49.79 28.66
CA MET A 1 -48.80 -49.23 29.94
C MET A 1 -48.48 -47.74 29.97
N ARG A 2 -49.46 -46.93 30.37
CA ARG A 2 -49.46 -45.45 30.40
C ARG A 2 -48.87 -44.92 31.72
N HIS A 3 -48.49 -43.63 31.68
CA HIS A 3 -48.22 -42.68 32.78
C HIS A 3 -46.78 -42.66 33.33
N GLY A 4 -46.10 -41.54 33.56
CA GLY A 4 -46.45 -40.12 33.45
C GLY A 4 -45.45 -39.24 34.23
N PHE A 5 -45.45 -37.94 33.90
CA PHE A 5 -45.18 -36.78 34.77
C PHE A 5 -43.74 -36.33 35.15
N CYS A 6 -43.41 -35.17 34.58
CA CYS A 6 -42.98 -33.91 35.23
C CYS A 6 -41.50 -33.53 35.41
N LEU A 7 -41.14 -32.53 34.59
CA LEU A 7 -40.20 -31.41 34.80
C LEU A 7 -40.17 -30.82 36.24
N ARG A 8 -38.97 -30.49 36.74
CA ARG A 8 -38.50 -29.16 37.24
C ARG A 8 -37.10 -29.28 37.87
N ALA A 9 -36.09 -28.59 37.33
CA ALA A 9 -35.39 -27.43 37.94
C ALA A 9 -34.43 -27.82 39.10
N LEU A 10 -33.16 -27.42 39.26
CA LEU A 10 -32.26 -26.33 38.81
C LEU A 10 -30.80 -26.87 38.86
N LEU A 11 -29.92 -26.67 37.87
CA LEU A 11 -28.94 -25.57 37.75
C LEU A 11 -28.20 -25.15 39.04
N VAL A 12 -26.97 -25.65 39.23
CA VAL A 12 -25.73 -24.96 39.73
C VAL A 12 -24.58 -25.93 39.41
N GLY A 13 -23.46 -25.64 38.77
CA GLY A 13 -22.78 -24.45 38.27
C GLY A 13 -21.42 -24.91 37.69
N VAL A 14 -20.71 -23.98 37.06
CA VAL A 14 -19.40 -24.13 36.36
C VAL A 14 -19.49 -24.48 34.86
N PRO A 15 -19.66 -23.51 33.96
CA PRO A 15 -19.04 -23.61 32.66
C PRO A 15 -17.58 -23.16 32.80
N LEU A 16 -16.67 -24.09 32.55
CA LEU A 16 -15.28 -23.79 32.26
C LEU A 16 -15.25 -22.94 30.98
N VAL A 17 -15.25 -21.61 31.13
CA VAL A 17 -15.06 -20.66 30.02
C VAL A 17 -13.62 -20.82 29.56
N LEU A 18 -13.41 -21.76 28.65
CA LEU A 18 -12.17 -21.86 27.90
C LEU A 18 -12.07 -20.58 27.07
N ALA A 19 -11.08 -19.77 27.40
CA ALA A 19 -10.75 -18.53 26.74
C ALA A 19 -10.58 -18.75 25.23
N MET A 20 -11.63 -18.46 24.45
CA MET A 20 -11.44 -18.02 23.08
C MET A 20 -10.83 -16.64 23.18
N LEU A 21 -9.50 -16.57 23.18
CA LEU A 21 -8.83 -15.34 22.76
C LEU A 21 -9.42 -15.02 21.38
N PRO A 22 -10.10 -13.87 21.19
CA PRO A 22 -10.25 -13.37 19.85
C PRO A 22 -8.81 -13.13 19.42
N ALA A 23 -8.26 -14.02 18.60
CA ALA A 23 -7.23 -13.62 17.68
C ALA A 23 -7.91 -12.48 16.93
N CYS A 24 -7.64 -11.24 17.37
CA CYS A 24 -8.05 -10.06 16.66
C CYS A 24 -7.55 -10.30 15.26
N ALA A 25 -8.45 -10.70 14.36
CA ALA A 25 -8.25 -10.52 12.95
C ALA A 25 -8.04 -9.01 12.87
N ARG A 26 -6.77 -8.59 12.85
CA ARG A 26 -6.41 -7.28 12.36
C ARG A 26 -6.99 -7.29 10.97
N THR A 27 -8.17 -6.69 10.81
CA THR A 27 -8.67 -6.34 9.50
C THR A 27 -7.62 -5.37 9.00
N ALA A 28 -6.64 -5.88 8.27
CA ALA A 28 -5.71 -5.07 7.53
C ALA A 28 -6.55 -4.20 6.61
N VAL A 29 -6.65 -2.91 6.95
CA VAL A 29 -7.55 -1.96 6.27
C VAL A 29 -6.93 -1.48 4.96
N GLY A 30 -5.68 -1.90 4.68
CA GLY A 30 -4.83 -1.27 3.69
C GLY A 30 -3.95 -0.18 4.34
N HIS A 31 -3.09 0.41 3.52
CA HIS A 31 -2.18 1.48 3.89
C HIS A 31 -2.73 2.82 3.41
N VAL A 32 -2.98 3.74 4.34
CA VAL A 32 -3.39 5.11 4.01
C VAL A 32 -2.14 5.96 3.87
N LEU A 33 -2.00 6.61 2.71
CA LEU A 33 -0.90 7.54 2.48
C LEU A 33 -1.04 8.76 3.39
N ASP A 34 0.04 9.12 4.06
CA ASP A 34 0.15 10.44 4.67
C ASP A 34 0.30 11.52 3.59
N PRO A 35 0.10 12.81 3.92
CA PRO A 35 0.17 13.90 2.92
C PRO A 35 1.51 14.00 2.17
N VAL A 36 2.61 13.58 2.80
CA VAL A 36 3.95 13.61 2.19
C VAL A 36 4.08 12.47 1.19
N GLN A 37 3.68 11.25 1.57
CA GLN A 37 3.67 10.12 0.65
C GLN A 37 2.73 10.36 -0.54
N ALA A 38 1.55 10.95 -0.30
CA ALA A 38 0.62 11.32 -1.36
C ALA A 38 1.24 12.35 -2.32
N PHE A 39 1.96 13.35 -1.80
CA PHE A 39 2.67 14.32 -2.62
C PHE A 39 3.77 13.65 -3.47
N VAL A 40 4.61 12.80 -2.85
CA VAL A 40 5.66 12.07 -3.56
C VAL A 40 5.08 11.19 -4.66
N LEU A 41 3.99 10.47 -4.39
CA LEU A 41 3.31 9.64 -5.38
C LEU A 41 2.81 10.48 -6.56
N GLU A 42 2.16 11.61 -6.30
CA GLU A 42 1.65 12.48 -7.37
C GLU A 42 2.78 13.07 -8.22
N THR A 43 3.94 13.39 -7.63
CA THR A 43 5.14 13.79 -8.39
C THR A 43 5.63 12.66 -9.30
N VAL A 44 5.71 11.43 -8.79
CA VAL A 44 6.09 10.26 -9.60
C VAL A 44 5.11 10.03 -10.75
N LEU A 45 3.80 10.07 -10.48
CA LEU A 45 2.77 9.88 -11.50
C LEU A 45 2.83 10.97 -12.57
N ALA A 46 3.05 12.23 -12.18
CA ALA A 46 3.20 13.33 -13.13
C ALA A 46 4.42 13.15 -14.04
N ASP A 47 5.53 12.66 -13.50
CA ASP A 47 6.75 12.40 -14.28
C ASP A 47 6.59 11.20 -15.22
N GLU A 48 5.91 10.13 -14.79
CA GLU A 48 5.60 8.96 -15.63
C GLU A 48 4.67 9.33 -16.80
N VAL A 49 3.63 10.13 -16.54
CA VAL A 49 2.72 10.64 -17.59
C VAL A 49 3.45 11.58 -18.55
N ARG A 50 4.35 12.45 -18.04
CA ARG A 50 5.17 13.30 -18.90
C ARG A 50 6.10 12.46 -19.78
N ALA A 51 6.77 11.46 -19.22
CA ALA A 51 7.64 10.57 -19.97
C ALA A 51 6.86 9.79 -21.05
N PHE A 52 5.66 9.31 -20.72
CA PHE A 52 4.74 8.67 -21.68
C PHE A 52 4.37 9.62 -22.83
N HIS A 53 3.95 10.84 -22.52
CA HIS A 53 3.57 11.86 -23.50
C HIS A 53 4.71 12.18 -24.48
N GLU A 54 5.94 12.21 -23.97
CA GLU A 54 7.16 12.44 -24.76
C GLU A 54 7.63 11.20 -25.55
N GLY A 55 6.89 10.08 -25.48
CA GLY A 55 7.24 8.81 -26.12
C GLY A 55 8.47 8.13 -25.52
N ARG A 56 8.86 8.50 -24.29
CA ARG A 56 9.97 7.87 -23.57
C ARG A 56 9.50 6.58 -22.92
N GLN A 57 10.45 5.68 -22.67
CA GLN A 57 10.18 4.50 -21.84
C GLN A 57 9.80 4.95 -20.43
N THR A 58 8.81 4.28 -19.86
CA THR A 58 8.29 4.54 -18.52
C THR A 58 8.42 3.29 -17.68
N TYR A 59 8.51 3.42 -16.36
CA TYR A 59 8.62 2.26 -15.48
C TYR A 59 7.24 1.66 -15.18
N LEU A 60 6.20 2.49 -15.08
CA LEU A 60 4.87 2.05 -14.66
C LEU A 60 3.91 1.79 -15.82
N VAL A 61 4.06 2.50 -16.95
CA VAL A 61 3.19 2.34 -18.12
C VAL A 61 3.72 1.19 -19.00
N PRO A 62 2.94 0.11 -19.19
CA PRO A 62 3.34 -1.00 -20.04
C PRO A 62 3.65 -0.56 -21.48
N ALA A 63 4.66 -1.18 -22.11
CA ALA A 63 5.07 -0.83 -23.47
C ALA A 63 3.97 -1.08 -24.53
N ASP A 64 3.04 -2.00 -24.27
CA ASP A 64 1.89 -2.30 -25.14
C ASP A 64 0.70 -1.34 -24.96
N ALA A 65 0.71 -0.52 -23.89
CA ALA A 65 -0.22 0.61 -23.74
C ALA A 65 0.16 1.79 -24.65
N ALA A 66 1.35 1.76 -25.26
CA ALA A 66 1.81 2.81 -26.16
C ALA A 66 1.00 2.82 -27.46
N HIS A 67 0.65 4.03 -27.88
CA HIS A 67 0.03 4.46 -29.15
C HIS A 67 -1.50 4.64 -29.18
N ALA A 68 -2.28 4.14 -28.21
CA ALA A 68 -3.75 4.26 -28.24
C ALA A 68 -4.40 5.06 -27.09
N ARG A 69 -3.65 5.36 -26.01
CA ARG A 69 -4.17 6.02 -24.80
C ARG A 69 -3.68 7.46 -24.68
N GLY A 70 -4.53 8.34 -24.13
CA GLY A 70 -4.15 9.71 -23.78
C GLY A 70 -3.67 9.84 -22.33
N ASP A 71 -2.95 10.92 -22.03
CA ASP A 71 -2.34 11.19 -20.71
C ASP A 71 -3.30 11.02 -19.51
N ALA A 72 -4.55 11.47 -19.66
CA ALA A 72 -5.56 11.38 -18.62
C ALA A 72 -5.99 9.93 -18.33
N GLU A 73 -6.06 9.08 -19.36
CA GLU A 73 -6.39 7.66 -19.22
C GLU A 73 -5.25 6.92 -18.52
N VAL A 74 -4.01 7.19 -18.93
CA VAL A 74 -2.81 6.63 -18.29
C VAL A 74 -2.76 7.02 -16.81
N LEU A 75 -2.97 8.29 -16.48
CA LEU A 75 -2.98 8.74 -15.09
C LEU A 75 -4.08 8.07 -14.26
N ALA A 76 -5.29 7.91 -14.83
CA ALA A 76 -6.41 7.26 -14.16
C ALA A 76 -6.12 5.78 -13.88
N ASP A 77 -5.55 5.07 -14.85
CA ASP A 77 -5.16 3.66 -14.72
C ASP A 77 -4.09 3.47 -13.63
N LEU A 78 -3.04 4.31 -13.64
CA LEU A 78 -1.99 4.26 -12.64
C LEU A 78 -2.54 4.54 -11.23
N ARG A 79 -3.38 5.57 -11.06
CA ARG A 79 -4.03 5.84 -9.77
C ARG A 79 -4.86 4.65 -9.31
N ALA A 80 -5.64 4.04 -10.21
CA ALA A 80 -6.43 2.87 -9.89
C ALA A 80 -5.58 1.67 -9.46
N GLU A 81 -4.40 1.48 -10.06
CA GLU A 81 -3.44 0.44 -9.66
C GLU A 81 -2.88 0.66 -8.25
N PHE A 82 -2.38 1.86 -7.96
CA PHE A 82 -1.90 2.19 -6.61
C PHE A 82 -3.01 2.09 -5.57
N ASP A 83 -4.21 2.54 -5.89
CA ASP A 83 -5.38 2.41 -5.03
C ASP A 83 -5.70 0.95 -4.68
N ARG A 84 -5.62 0.03 -5.65
CA ARG A 84 -5.80 -1.40 -5.41
C ARG A 84 -4.69 -1.94 -4.50
N PHE A 85 -3.44 -1.57 -4.78
CA PHE A 85 -2.30 -1.95 -3.94
C PHE A 85 -2.48 -1.48 -2.50
N TYR A 86 -2.75 -0.19 -2.28
CA TYR A 86 -2.89 0.38 -0.95
C TYR A 86 -4.12 -0.12 -0.21
N ARG A 87 -5.17 -0.60 -0.88
CA ARG A 87 -6.29 -1.32 -0.24
C ARG A 87 -5.94 -2.76 0.16
N GLY A 88 -4.72 -3.23 -0.08
CA GLY A 88 -4.30 -4.60 0.23
C GLY A 88 -4.89 -5.65 -0.70
N GLN A 89 -5.27 -5.27 -1.93
CA GLN A 89 -5.74 -6.25 -2.91
C GLN A 89 -4.59 -7.20 -3.30
N PRO A 90 -4.86 -8.51 -3.43
CA PRO A 90 -3.82 -9.50 -3.70
C PRO A 90 -3.22 -9.34 -5.10
N THR A 91 -2.03 -9.92 -5.30
CA THR A 91 -1.33 -10.01 -6.59
C THR A 91 -1.11 -8.66 -7.30
N PRO A 92 -0.57 -7.63 -6.61
CA PRO A 92 -0.28 -6.36 -7.26
C PRO A 92 0.81 -6.54 -8.32
N ARG A 93 0.76 -5.72 -9.37
CA ARG A 93 1.87 -5.61 -10.33
C ARG A 93 3.17 -5.31 -9.59
N LYS A 94 4.25 -5.99 -9.99
CA LYS A 94 5.56 -5.86 -9.36
C LYS A 94 6.08 -4.42 -9.42
N GLU A 95 5.84 -3.73 -10.53
CA GLU A 95 6.26 -2.33 -10.73
C GLU A 95 5.56 -1.39 -9.76
N VAL A 96 4.26 -1.59 -9.54
CA VAL A 96 3.43 -0.80 -8.61
C VAL A 96 3.90 -1.02 -7.17
N ALA A 97 4.09 -2.27 -6.75
CA ALA A 97 4.56 -2.59 -5.41
C ALA A 97 5.97 -2.02 -5.15
N HIS A 98 6.88 -2.15 -6.13
CA HIS A 98 8.22 -1.58 -6.04
C HIS A 98 8.16 -0.04 -5.93
N MET A 99 7.38 0.62 -6.77
CA MET A 99 7.28 2.07 -6.75
C MET A 99 6.62 2.58 -5.46
N ALA A 100 5.63 1.89 -4.92
CA ALA A 100 5.02 2.24 -3.64
C ALA A 100 6.04 2.20 -2.49
N ILE A 101 6.97 1.23 -2.50
CA ILE A 101 8.07 1.17 -1.54
C ILE A 101 9.00 2.38 -1.72
N LEU A 102 9.38 2.71 -2.95
CA LEU A 102 10.22 3.88 -3.23
C LEU A 102 9.56 5.19 -2.80
N VAL A 103 8.25 5.35 -3.01
CA VAL A 103 7.48 6.51 -2.54
C VAL A 103 7.53 6.61 -1.02
N ALA A 104 7.29 5.51 -0.31
CA ALA A 104 7.30 5.50 1.15
C ALA A 104 8.70 5.74 1.74
N GLN A 105 9.75 5.15 1.17
CA GLN A 105 11.14 5.41 1.57
C GLN A 105 11.53 6.86 1.28
N THR A 106 11.14 7.40 0.13
CA THR A 106 11.43 8.78 -0.23
C THR A 106 10.79 9.74 0.77
N ALA A 107 9.50 9.54 1.08
CA ALA A 107 8.80 10.34 2.07
C ALA A 107 9.44 10.24 3.47
N LEU A 108 9.90 9.06 3.87
CA LEU A 108 10.59 8.83 5.15
C LEU A 108 11.94 9.55 5.25
N LEU A 109 12.66 9.64 4.13
CA LEU A 109 14.02 10.17 4.05
C LEU A 109 14.07 11.66 3.64
N LEU A 110 12.92 12.29 3.42
CA LEU A 110 12.87 13.73 3.13
C LEU A 110 13.43 14.53 4.33
N PRO A 111 14.33 15.49 4.09
CA PRO A 111 14.95 16.27 5.17
C PRO A 111 13.96 17.24 5.83
N ASP A 112 12.99 17.75 5.08
CA ASP A 112 11.95 18.67 5.55
C ASP A 112 10.59 18.24 5.00
N PRO A 113 9.96 17.19 5.58
CA PRO A 113 8.69 16.67 5.08
C PRO A 113 7.54 17.67 5.22
N GLN A 114 7.64 18.64 6.13
CA GLN A 114 6.61 19.67 6.30
C GLN A 114 6.54 20.62 5.11
N ALA A 115 7.64 20.83 4.38
CA ALA A 115 7.67 21.59 3.15
C ALA A 115 6.66 21.08 2.12
N CYS A 116 6.33 19.80 2.09
CA CYS A 116 5.36 19.26 1.13
C CYS A 116 3.93 19.80 1.33
N SER A 117 3.63 20.37 2.51
CA SER A 117 2.37 21.03 2.83
C SER A 117 2.42 22.57 2.72
N THR A 118 3.60 23.17 2.84
CA THR A 118 3.77 24.64 2.93
C THR A 118 4.49 25.25 1.72
N ASP A 119 5.38 24.50 1.08
CA ASP A 119 6.19 24.89 -0.07
C ASP A 119 6.44 23.68 -0.99
N ARG A 120 5.45 23.44 -1.86
CA ARG A 120 5.45 22.28 -2.77
C ARG A 120 6.64 22.29 -3.74
N ALA A 121 7.11 23.46 -4.17
CA ALA A 121 8.25 23.56 -5.08
C ALA A 121 9.52 23.08 -4.38
N ARG A 122 9.79 23.59 -3.17
CA ARG A 122 10.92 23.16 -2.36
C ARG A 122 10.87 21.68 -2.00
N CYS A 123 9.69 21.14 -1.70
CA CYS A 123 9.55 19.70 -1.47
C CYS A 123 9.84 18.89 -2.75
N SER A 124 9.34 19.31 -3.92
CA SER A 124 9.63 18.66 -5.20
C SER A 124 11.14 18.61 -5.48
N ASP A 125 11.84 19.71 -5.25
CA ASP A 125 13.31 19.77 -5.42
C ASP A 125 14.02 18.84 -4.44
N ALA A 126 13.54 18.75 -3.20
CA ALA A 126 14.11 17.87 -2.18
C ALA A 126 13.95 16.38 -2.54
N ILE A 127 12.82 15.98 -3.14
CA ILE A 127 12.57 14.60 -3.57
C ILE A 127 13.67 14.10 -4.52
N MET A 128 14.09 14.93 -5.47
CA MET A 128 15.15 14.59 -6.43
C MET A 128 16.51 14.32 -5.78
N GLY A 129 16.74 14.83 -4.57
CA GLY A 129 17.96 14.64 -3.81
C GLY A 129 17.98 13.39 -2.92
N VAL A 130 16.83 12.73 -2.71
CA VAL A 130 16.74 11.58 -1.80
C VAL A 130 17.41 10.34 -2.40
N ARG A 131 18.19 9.64 -1.59
CA ARG A 131 18.87 8.38 -1.97
C ARG A 131 18.30 7.22 -1.17
N THR A 132 17.38 6.45 -1.77
CA THR A 132 16.75 5.30 -1.11
C THR A 132 17.58 4.02 -1.18
N ARG A 133 18.47 3.91 -2.19
CA ARG A 133 19.23 2.67 -2.50
C ARG A 133 20.14 2.18 -1.37
N ASP A 134 20.71 3.11 -0.61
CA ASP A 134 21.75 2.80 0.38
C ASP A 134 21.18 2.71 1.82
N ASP A 135 19.87 2.90 1.99
CA ASP A 135 19.23 2.94 3.30
C ASP A 135 18.37 1.68 3.55
N GLU A 136 19.05 0.59 3.92
CA GLU A 136 18.42 -0.69 4.26
C GLU A 136 17.44 -0.55 5.45
N ALA A 137 17.73 0.33 6.40
CA ALA A 137 16.86 0.54 7.56
C ALA A 137 15.49 1.11 7.15
N SER A 138 15.49 2.07 6.22
CA SER A 138 14.27 2.64 5.63
C SER A 138 13.48 1.60 4.84
N LEU A 139 14.16 0.70 4.12
CA LEU A 139 13.53 -0.39 3.38
C LEU A 139 12.82 -1.34 4.34
N GLN A 140 13.53 -1.84 5.36
CA GLN A 140 12.97 -2.75 6.36
C GLN A 140 11.81 -2.10 7.13
N ALA A 141 11.92 -0.82 7.49
CA ALA A 141 10.83 -0.08 8.13
C ALA A 141 9.58 0.02 7.23
N THR A 142 9.79 0.28 5.94
CA THR A 142 8.71 0.37 4.94
C THR A 142 8.03 -0.97 4.73
N LEU A 143 8.80 -2.04 4.52
CA LEU A 143 8.27 -3.39 4.32
C LEU A 143 7.43 -3.85 5.53
N ARG A 144 7.92 -3.62 6.75
CA ARG A 144 7.17 -3.94 7.97
C ARG A 144 5.86 -3.16 8.05
N ARG A 145 5.88 -1.85 7.78
CA ARG A 145 4.66 -1.03 7.79
C ARG A 145 3.64 -1.52 6.77
N PHE A 146 4.09 -1.88 5.57
CA PHE A 146 3.21 -2.41 4.52
C PHE A 146 2.65 -3.79 4.89
N GLN A 147 3.45 -4.68 5.48
CA GLN A 147 2.99 -5.97 5.99
C GLN A 147 1.99 -5.83 7.13
N ASP A 148 2.24 -4.92 8.08
CA ASP A 148 1.33 -4.63 9.20
C ASP A 148 0.00 -4.04 8.71
N ALA A 149 0.03 -3.30 7.59
CA ALA A 149 -1.15 -2.81 6.87
C ALA A 149 -1.83 -3.87 5.98
N GLY A 150 -1.25 -5.08 5.91
CA GLY A 150 -1.69 -6.23 5.13
C GLY A 150 -1.60 -6.05 3.62
N LEU A 151 -0.62 -5.28 3.15
CA LEU A 151 -0.32 -5.21 1.72
C LEU A 151 0.37 -6.51 1.26
N ASP A 152 -0.02 -7.00 0.10
CA ASP A 152 0.62 -8.15 -0.53
C ASP A 152 1.94 -7.74 -1.17
N LEU A 153 3.05 -8.22 -0.59
CA LEU A 153 4.41 -7.97 -1.06
C LEU A 153 5.04 -9.21 -1.74
N THR A 154 4.28 -10.29 -1.91
CA THR A 154 4.81 -11.56 -2.43
C THR A 154 5.33 -11.45 -3.85
N THR A 155 4.82 -10.50 -4.64
CA THR A 155 5.24 -10.25 -6.03
C THR A 155 6.63 -9.65 -6.16
N LEU A 156 7.22 -9.18 -5.06
CA LEU A 156 8.61 -8.69 -5.01
C LEU A 156 9.64 -9.83 -4.93
N GLY A 157 9.23 -11.03 -4.50
CA GLY A 157 10.11 -12.20 -4.35
C GLY A 157 10.41 -12.96 -5.64
N GLY A 158 9.80 -12.59 -6.77
CA GLY A 158 10.08 -13.18 -8.07
C GLY A 158 11.31 -12.55 -8.74
N PRO A 159 12.04 -13.28 -9.61
CA PRO A 159 13.13 -12.70 -10.40
C PRO A 159 12.66 -11.42 -11.12
N ALA A 160 13.54 -10.42 -11.23
CA ALA A 160 13.30 -9.29 -12.11
C ALA A 160 13.16 -9.83 -13.54
N SER A 161 11.98 -9.66 -14.13
CA SER A 161 11.73 -9.95 -15.54
C SER A 161 12.46 -8.94 -16.42
#